data_AF-S5ZXL1-F1
#
_entry.id   AF-S5ZXL1-F1
#
_cell.length_a   1.000
_cell.length_b   1.000
_cell.length_c   1.000
_cell.angle_alpha   90.00
_cell.angle_beta   90.00
_cell.angle_gamma   90.00
#
_symmetry.space_group_name_H-M   'P 1'
#
loop_
_entity.id
_entity.type
_entity.pdbx_description
1 polymer ?
#
loop_
_entity_poly.entity_id
_entity_poly.type
_entity_poly.pdbx_seq_one_letter_code
_entity_poly.pdbx_strand_id
1 'polypeptide(L)'
;MKKILFAACLTAMVSVGAAFAQNIDTSKPLPAEYFYYDLDGSGDGMIIHRFSDKVSKEFTKKDSNGNWKRTFSVLNFPSEIEGLPVTMVDISNLGPRGKKGNDIIPWDLVIIPDGIRLYLPTIEAAPAPIIIYTKKLILGKNLKFPGSYKFYYLEEFVVPESVTELGYYGDVQFTTAVIPEHIKVIPYGGGIQGANLKDIIFHDNVGIEEGAKFDRKKLPLQTQRKIIKLTLPY
;
A
#
# COMPACT_ATOMS: atom_id res chain seq x y z
N MET A 1 20.86 -12.34 4.31
CA MET A 1 20.49 -10.98 4.76
C MET A 1 19.97 -10.21 3.55
N LYS A 2 18.66 -9.97 3.43
CA LYS A 2 18.12 -9.19 2.31
C LYS A 2 18.34 -7.70 2.60
N LYS A 3 19.44 -7.15 2.12
CA LYS A 3 19.61 -5.71 1.94
C LYS A 3 18.98 -5.40 0.58
N ILE A 4 17.94 -4.57 0.53
CA ILE A 4 17.48 -4.00 -0.74
C ILE A 4 17.50 -2.50 -0.58
N LEU A 5 18.50 -1.90 -1.22
CA LEU A 5 18.54 -0.51 -1.62
C LEU A 5 18.87 -0.56 -3.10
N PHE A 6 18.06 0.08 -3.95
CA PHE A 6 18.52 0.94 -5.04
C PHE A 6 17.32 1.68 -5.61
N ALA A 7 17.27 2.97 -5.29
CA ALA A 7 16.69 3.96 -6.18
C ALA A 7 17.62 4.09 -7.39
N ALA A 8 17.09 3.79 -8.58
CA ALA A 8 17.44 4.39 -9.87
C ALA A 8 16.45 3.82 -10.89
N CYS A 9 15.82 4.68 -11.67
CA CYS A 9 14.87 4.33 -12.72
C CYS A 9 15.38 3.15 -13.58
N LEU A 10 14.69 2.01 -13.50
CA LEU A 10 14.70 1.00 -14.54
C LEU A 10 13.26 0.51 -14.67
N THR A 11 12.70 0.62 -15.87
CA THR A 11 11.45 -0.02 -16.29
C THR A 11 11.44 -1.48 -15.84
N ALA A 12 10.78 -1.75 -14.72
CA ALA A 12 10.62 -3.10 -14.21
C ALA A 12 9.58 -3.81 -15.07
N MET A 13 10.04 -4.56 -16.07
CA MET A 13 9.26 -5.68 -16.58
C MET A 13 9.09 -6.67 -15.42
N VAL A 14 7.90 -6.66 -14.81
CA VAL A 14 7.54 -7.58 -13.74
C VAL A 14 7.23 -8.93 -14.35
N SER A 15 8.21 -9.85 -14.38
CA SER A 15 7.92 -11.27 -14.56
C SER A 15 7.43 -11.83 -13.22
N VAL A 16 6.12 -11.89 -13.02
CA VAL A 16 5.52 -12.56 -11.86
C VAL A 16 5.68 -14.07 -12.03
N GLY A 17 6.49 -14.70 -11.18
CA GLY A 17 6.62 -16.15 -11.11
C GLY A 17 5.28 -16.78 -10.69
N ALA A 18 4.70 -17.58 -11.58
CA ALA A 18 3.45 -18.28 -11.35
C ALA A 18 3.60 -19.32 -10.23
N ALA A 19 2.75 -19.22 -9.21
CA ALA A 19 2.48 -20.33 -8.29
C ALA A 19 0.96 -20.43 -8.04
N PHE A 20 0.31 -21.21 -8.91
CA PHE A 20 -0.97 -21.91 -8.76
C PHE A 20 -2.11 -21.25 -7.97
N ALA A 21 -3.02 -20.60 -8.71
CA ALA A 21 -4.47 -20.90 -8.72
C ALA A 21 -5.14 -20.20 -9.92
N GLN A 22 -5.57 -20.99 -10.92
CA GLN A 22 -6.49 -20.68 -12.03
C GLN A 22 -6.39 -19.30 -12.74
N ASN A 23 -5.79 -19.32 -13.93
CA ASN A 23 -6.09 -18.55 -15.17
C ASN A 23 -6.50 -17.07 -15.12
N ILE A 24 -5.96 -16.25 -14.20
CA ILE A 24 -5.82 -14.82 -14.48
C ILE A 24 -4.35 -14.49 -14.63
N ASP A 25 -4.02 -13.93 -15.80
CA ASP A 25 -2.75 -13.27 -16.02
C ASP A 25 -2.73 -11.96 -15.24
N THR A 26 -2.39 -12.05 -13.96
CA THR A 26 -2.31 -10.88 -13.06
C THR A 26 -1.13 -9.95 -13.37
N SER A 27 -0.29 -10.29 -14.35
CA SER A 27 0.64 -9.31 -14.94
C SER A 27 -0.11 -8.21 -15.70
N LYS A 28 -1.35 -8.49 -16.11
CA LYS A 28 -2.28 -7.54 -16.73
C LYS A 28 -3.30 -7.03 -15.70
N PRO A 29 -3.90 -5.85 -15.95
CA PRO A 29 -5.00 -5.38 -15.14
C PRO A 29 -6.15 -6.38 -15.09
N LEU A 30 -6.82 -6.44 -13.94
CA LEU A 30 -8.02 -7.25 -13.79
C LEU A 30 -9.12 -6.71 -14.73
N PRO A 31 -9.82 -7.61 -15.46
CA PRO A 31 -10.98 -7.25 -16.26
C PRO A 31 -12.03 -6.43 -15.50
N ALA A 32 -12.67 -5.48 -16.18
CA ALA A 32 -13.69 -4.59 -15.61
C ALA A 32 -14.84 -5.35 -14.91
N GLU A 33 -15.25 -6.48 -15.46
CA GLU A 33 -16.30 -7.37 -14.92
C GLU A 33 -16.00 -7.92 -13.50
N TYR A 34 -14.76 -7.77 -13.02
CA TYR A 34 -14.37 -8.11 -11.65
C TYR A 34 -14.60 -6.98 -10.64
N PHE A 35 -15.13 -5.85 -11.08
CA PHE A 35 -15.42 -4.70 -10.25
C PHE A 35 -16.88 -4.27 -10.37
N TYR A 36 -17.42 -3.72 -9.29
CA TYR A 36 -18.55 -2.81 -9.37
C TYR A 36 -17.99 -1.41 -9.55
N TYR A 37 -18.43 -0.70 -10.58
CA TYR A 37 -17.97 0.64 -10.95
C TYR A 37 -19.14 1.46 -11.48
N ASP A 38 -19.01 2.78 -11.36
CA ASP A 38 -19.95 3.78 -11.90
C ASP A 38 -19.16 4.97 -12.46
N LEU A 39 -19.84 5.85 -13.20
CA LEU A 39 -19.26 7.13 -13.63
C LEU A 39 -18.91 8.00 -12.42
N ASP A 40 -17.81 8.76 -12.53
CA ASP A 40 -17.52 9.81 -11.57
C ASP A 40 -18.49 11.00 -11.71
N GLY A 41 -18.42 11.95 -10.77
CA GLY A 41 -19.33 13.09 -10.75
C GLY A 41 -19.23 14.03 -11.96
N SER A 42 -18.19 13.90 -12.80
CA SER A 42 -18.06 14.65 -14.05
C SER A 42 -18.69 13.91 -15.25
N GLY A 43 -18.79 12.59 -15.18
CA GLY A 43 -19.18 11.74 -16.32
C GLY A 43 -18.05 11.40 -17.28
N ASP A 44 -16.85 11.97 -17.09
CA ASP A 44 -15.68 11.75 -17.97
C ASP A 44 -14.71 10.68 -17.43
N GLY A 45 -15.03 10.04 -16.30
CA GLY A 45 -14.19 9.05 -15.65
C GLY A 45 -14.98 7.99 -14.90
N MET A 46 -14.28 6.95 -14.45
CA MET A 46 -14.84 5.80 -13.75
C MET A 46 -14.36 5.71 -12.30
N ILE A 47 -15.27 5.35 -11.40
CA ILE A 47 -14.99 5.04 -9.99
C ILE A 47 -15.18 3.54 -9.77
N ILE A 48 -14.16 2.86 -9.26
CA ILE A 48 -14.27 1.47 -8.80
C ILE A 48 -14.68 1.47 -7.33
N HIS A 49 -15.79 0.82 -6.99
CA HIS A 49 -16.32 0.80 -5.62
C HIS A 49 -15.83 -0.41 -4.81
N ARG A 50 -15.81 -1.59 -5.43
CA ARG A 50 -15.49 -2.86 -4.78
C ARG A 50 -15.39 -3.97 -5.83
N PHE A 51 -14.99 -5.17 -5.42
CA PHE A 51 -15.06 -6.34 -6.28
C PHE A 51 -16.51 -6.75 -6.61
N SER A 52 -16.72 -7.25 -7.82
CA SER A 52 -18.00 -7.81 -8.25
C SER A 52 -18.27 -9.18 -7.63
N ASP A 53 -19.51 -9.66 -7.74
CA ASP A 53 -19.88 -11.03 -7.34
C ASP A 53 -19.12 -12.09 -8.14
N LYS A 54 -18.63 -11.75 -9.34
CA LYS A 54 -17.84 -12.65 -10.18
C LYS A 54 -16.54 -13.05 -9.48
N VAL A 55 -15.88 -12.10 -8.79
CA VAL A 55 -14.69 -12.38 -7.98
C VAL A 55 -15.00 -13.34 -6.84
N SER A 56 -16.14 -13.17 -6.19
CA SER A 56 -16.58 -14.06 -5.12
C SER A 56 -16.80 -15.49 -5.63
N LYS A 57 -17.38 -15.63 -6.81
CA LYS A 57 -17.69 -16.94 -7.43
C LYS A 57 -16.45 -17.66 -7.98
N GLU A 58 -15.58 -16.94 -8.67
CA GLU A 58 -14.45 -17.54 -9.39
C GLU A 58 -13.19 -17.62 -8.53
N PHE A 59 -13.02 -16.68 -7.62
CA PHE A 59 -11.74 -16.49 -6.93
C PHE A 59 -11.82 -16.50 -5.42
N THR A 60 -12.92 -16.96 -4.83
CA THR A 60 -13.02 -17.05 -3.37
C THR A 60 -13.29 -18.49 -2.95
N LYS A 61 -12.48 -18.99 -2.01
CA LYS A 61 -12.65 -20.32 -1.42
C LYS A 61 -12.55 -20.27 0.09
N LYS A 62 -13.18 -21.21 0.79
CA LYS A 62 -12.93 -21.39 2.23
C LYS A 62 -11.60 -22.10 2.45
N ASP A 63 -10.86 -21.70 3.48
CA ASP A 63 -9.73 -22.48 4.00
C ASP A 63 -10.23 -23.61 4.92
N SER A 64 -9.30 -24.39 5.47
CA SER A 64 -9.60 -25.50 6.40
C SER A 64 -10.34 -25.06 7.66
N ASN A 65 -10.30 -23.77 7.99
CA ASN A 65 -10.93 -23.18 9.16
C ASN A 65 -12.26 -22.49 8.81
N GLY A 66 -12.73 -22.63 7.56
CA GLY A 66 -13.97 -22.03 7.08
C GLY A 66 -13.87 -20.56 6.69
N ASN A 67 -12.67 -19.94 6.74
CA ASN A 67 -12.48 -18.54 6.38
C ASN A 67 -12.44 -18.36 4.87
N TRP A 68 -13.19 -17.39 4.36
CA TRP A 68 -13.13 -17.02 2.95
C TRP A 68 -11.78 -16.36 2.63
N LYS A 69 -11.16 -16.83 1.54
CA LYS A 69 -9.92 -16.27 1.00
C LYS A 69 -9.98 -16.11 -0.51
N ARG A 70 -9.38 -15.03 -1.00
CA ARG A 70 -9.13 -14.82 -2.42
C ARG A 70 -7.99 -15.71 -2.90
N THR A 71 -8.19 -16.37 -4.03
CA THR A 71 -7.26 -17.36 -4.60
C THR A 71 -6.17 -16.72 -5.44
N PHE A 72 -6.45 -15.63 -6.14
CA PHE A 72 -5.43 -14.79 -6.77
C PHE A 72 -4.71 -13.95 -5.71
N SER A 73 -3.45 -13.62 -5.97
CA SER A 73 -2.60 -12.91 -5.01
C SER A 73 -2.09 -11.56 -5.47
N VAL A 74 -2.32 -11.19 -6.73
CA VAL A 74 -1.89 -9.92 -7.31
C VAL A 74 -3.12 -9.09 -7.70
N LEU A 75 -3.23 -7.90 -7.15
CA LEU A 75 -4.30 -6.95 -7.42
C LEU A 75 -3.79 -5.84 -8.34
N ASN A 76 -4.09 -5.96 -9.64
CA ASN A 76 -3.71 -4.99 -10.64
C ASN A 76 -4.94 -4.23 -11.13
N PHE A 77 -5.06 -2.95 -10.75
CA PHE A 77 -6.22 -2.14 -11.14
C PHE A 77 -6.15 -1.73 -12.61
N PRO A 78 -7.28 -1.75 -13.34
CA PRO A 78 -7.34 -1.16 -14.67
C PRO A 78 -7.19 0.35 -14.60
N SER A 79 -6.49 0.93 -15.58
CA SER A 79 -6.41 2.39 -15.78
C SER A 79 -7.60 2.93 -16.58
N GLU A 80 -8.36 2.06 -17.24
CA GLU A 80 -9.46 2.39 -18.12
C GLU A 80 -10.54 1.31 -18.03
N ILE A 81 -11.81 1.71 -18.00
CA ILE A 81 -12.97 0.83 -18.09
C ILE A 81 -13.92 1.43 -19.14
N GLU A 82 -14.33 0.62 -20.12
CA GLU A 82 -15.25 1.02 -21.20
C GLU A 82 -14.81 2.27 -21.99
N GLY A 83 -13.50 2.45 -22.19
CA GLY A 83 -12.96 3.61 -22.90
C GLY A 83 -12.84 4.88 -22.06
N LEU A 84 -13.23 4.85 -20.78
CA LEU A 84 -13.08 5.98 -19.85
C LEU A 84 -11.99 5.70 -18.81
N PRO A 85 -11.20 6.72 -18.43
CA PRO A 85 -10.15 6.58 -17.44
C PRO A 85 -10.74 6.22 -16.07
N VAL A 86 -10.10 5.30 -15.35
CA VAL A 86 -10.38 5.08 -13.93
C VAL A 86 -9.77 6.24 -13.16
N THR A 87 -10.60 7.09 -12.58
CA THR A 87 -10.18 8.29 -11.85
C THR A 87 -10.12 8.05 -10.34
N MET A 88 -10.84 7.03 -9.85
CA MET A 88 -10.92 6.74 -8.42
C MET A 88 -11.11 5.26 -8.10
N VAL A 89 -10.53 4.82 -6.99
CA VAL A 89 -10.77 3.51 -6.39
C VAL A 89 -11.16 3.69 -4.92
N ASP A 90 -12.36 3.24 -4.57
CA ASP A 90 -12.83 3.10 -3.20
C ASP A 90 -12.21 1.85 -2.57
N ILE A 91 -11.42 2.06 -1.52
CA ILE A 91 -10.69 1.00 -0.84
C ILE A 91 -11.41 0.47 0.40
N SER A 92 -12.60 0.97 0.74
CA SER A 92 -13.39 0.52 1.90
C SER A 92 -13.63 -0.99 1.92
N ASN A 93 -13.71 -1.59 0.73
CA ASN A 93 -13.98 -3.02 0.54
C ASN A 93 -12.76 -3.81 -0.02
N LEU A 94 -11.59 -3.18 -0.12
CA LEU A 94 -10.37 -3.76 -0.69
C LEU A 94 -9.39 -4.29 0.36
N GLY A 95 -9.94 -4.86 1.44
CA GLY A 95 -9.18 -5.49 2.52
C GLY A 95 -8.26 -6.64 2.06
N PRO A 96 -7.57 -7.29 3.01
CA PRO A 96 -6.62 -8.36 2.69
C PRO A 96 -7.28 -9.53 1.96
N ARG A 97 -6.47 -10.45 1.43
CA ARG A 97 -6.98 -11.63 0.71
C ARG A 97 -7.77 -12.57 1.59
N GLY A 98 -7.51 -12.56 2.89
CA GLY A 98 -8.21 -13.36 3.88
C GLY A 98 -7.49 -13.34 5.21
N LYS A 99 -7.89 -14.25 6.10
CA LYS A 99 -7.22 -14.51 7.37
C LYS A 99 -6.89 -15.99 7.49
N LYS A 100 -5.78 -16.31 8.15
CA LYS A 100 -5.41 -17.67 8.57
C LYS A 100 -5.25 -17.66 10.08
N GLY A 101 -6.27 -18.12 10.80
CA GLY A 101 -6.31 -17.95 12.25
C GLY A 101 -6.34 -16.46 12.60
N ASN A 102 -5.36 -16.01 13.40
CA ASN A 102 -5.21 -14.59 13.76
C ASN A 102 -4.39 -13.78 12.75
N ASP A 103 -3.79 -14.42 11.76
CA ASP A 103 -2.89 -13.77 10.81
C ASP A 103 -3.63 -13.26 9.56
N ILE A 104 -3.28 -12.06 9.12
CA ILE A 104 -3.75 -11.49 7.86
C ILE A 104 -2.98 -12.12 6.69
N ILE A 105 -3.68 -12.40 5.60
CA ILE A 105 -3.07 -12.82 4.33
C ILE A 105 -2.96 -11.58 3.42
N PRO A 106 -1.78 -10.96 3.30
CA PRO A 106 -1.60 -9.80 2.42
C PRO A 106 -1.67 -10.21 0.95
N TRP A 107 -1.91 -9.21 0.10
CA TRP A 107 -1.66 -9.30 -1.34
C TRP A 107 -0.17 -9.54 -1.59
N ASP A 108 0.19 -10.38 -2.55
CA ASP A 108 1.60 -10.54 -2.96
C ASP A 108 2.08 -9.28 -3.69
N LEU A 109 1.22 -8.65 -4.47
CA LEU A 109 1.48 -7.39 -5.15
C LEU A 109 0.17 -6.62 -5.35
N VAL A 110 0.22 -5.30 -5.13
CA VAL A 110 -0.82 -4.36 -5.54
C VAL A 110 -0.23 -3.39 -6.56
N ILE A 111 -0.91 -3.19 -7.69
CA ILE A 111 -0.53 -2.24 -8.74
C ILE A 111 -1.66 -1.23 -8.91
N ILE A 112 -1.35 0.04 -8.68
CA ILE A 112 -2.28 1.17 -8.86
C ILE A 112 -1.72 2.04 -9.97
N PRO A 113 -2.37 2.09 -11.15
CA PRO A 113 -1.97 2.96 -12.26
C PRO A 113 -1.90 4.46 -11.95
N ASP A 114 -1.25 5.19 -12.84
CA ASP A 114 -1.24 6.65 -12.86
C ASP A 114 -2.64 7.25 -12.97
N GLY A 115 -2.85 8.42 -12.36
CA GLY A 115 -4.10 9.17 -12.44
C GLY A 115 -5.20 8.70 -11.49
N ILE A 116 -5.09 7.50 -10.90
CA ILE A 116 -6.06 6.98 -9.95
C ILE A 116 -5.93 7.70 -8.60
N ARG A 117 -7.05 8.19 -8.06
CA ARG A 117 -7.16 8.63 -6.66
C ARG A 117 -7.65 7.49 -5.81
N LEU A 118 -7.01 7.27 -4.67
CA LEU A 118 -7.53 6.35 -3.67
C LEU A 118 -8.47 7.11 -2.74
N TYR A 119 -9.64 6.54 -2.51
CA TYR A 119 -10.68 7.16 -1.69
C TYR A 119 -11.17 6.19 -0.63
N LEU A 120 -11.37 6.70 0.58
CA LEU A 120 -12.06 6.00 1.64
C LEU A 120 -13.21 6.92 2.09
N PRO A 121 -14.48 6.55 1.86
CA PRO A 121 -15.61 7.35 2.31
C PRO A 121 -15.61 7.42 3.83
N THR A 122 -15.46 8.63 4.38
CA THR A 122 -15.44 8.85 5.82
C THR A 122 -16.77 9.42 6.27
N ILE A 123 -17.43 8.69 7.17
CA ILE A 123 -18.60 9.16 7.91
C ILE A 123 -18.04 9.84 9.17
N GLU A 124 -17.97 11.17 9.15
CA GLU A 124 -17.70 12.10 10.26
C GLU A 124 -16.30 12.17 10.94
N ALA A 125 -15.93 13.42 11.27
CA ALA A 125 -14.90 13.97 12.16
C ALA A 125 -13.40 13.67 11.94
N ALA A 126 -13.00 12.60 11.25
CA ALA A 126 -11.59 12.40 10.90
C ALA A 126 -11.45 11.54 9.64
N PRO A 127 -10.62 11.94 8.65
CA PRO A 127 -10.37 11.09 7.51
C PRO A 127 -9.68 9.80 7.97
N ALA A 128 -10.41 8.69 7.92
CA ALA A 128 -9.87 7.36 8.15
C ALA A 128 -8.73 7.13 7.14
N PRO A 129 -7.59 6.58 7.60
CA PRO A 129 -6.45 6.46 6.72
C PRO A 129 -6.69 5.36 5.70
N ILE A 130 -6.09 5.52 4.53
CA ILE A 130 -6.03 4.45 3.54
C ILE A 130 -5.30 3.25 4.13
N ILE A 131 -5.83 2.03 4.02
CA ILE A 131 -5.15 0.83 4.53
C ILE A 131 -4.96 -0.20 3.41
N ILE A 132 -3.71 -0.59 3.13
CA ILE A 132 -3.39 -1.64 2.17
C ILE A 132 -2.51 -2.69 2.83
N TYR A 133 -2.88 -3.97 2.67
CA TYR A 133 -2.15 -5.13 3.17
C TYR A 133 -1.44 -5.82 2.02
N THR A 134 -0.16 -5.55 1.80
CA THR A 134 0.57 -6.11 0.67
C THR A 134 2.06 -6.31 0.94
N LYS A 135 2.66 -7.29 0.29
CA LYS A 135 4.11 -7.52 0.30
C LYS A 135 4.85 -6.56 -0.61
N LYS A 136 4.25 -6.17 -1.74
CA LYS A 136 4.83 -5.28 -2.74
C LYS A 136 3.78 -4.32 -3.26
N LEU A 137 4.17 -3.08 -3.51
CA LEU A 137 3.26 -2.05 -3.98
C LEU A 137 3.92 -1.28 -5.13
N ILE A 138 3.25 -1.24 -6.28
CA ILE A 138 3.64 -0.44 -7.44
C ILE A 138 2.58 0.64 -7.64
N LEU A 139 3.04 1.88 -7.73
CA LEU A 139 2.18 3.06 -7.78
C LEU A 139 2.49 3.85 -9.04
N GLY A 140 1.45 4.47 -9.60
CA GLY A 140 1.59 5.52 -10.59
C GLY A 140 2.50 6.64 -10.06
N LYS A 141 3.32 7.18 -10.96
CA LYS A 141 4.23 8.31 -10.73
C LYS A 141 3.50 9.56 -10.19
N ASN A 142 2.25 9.77 -10.62
CA ASN A 142 1.46 10.95 -10.29
C ASN A 142 0.38 10.66 -9.25
N LEU A 143 0.47 9.54 -8.51
CA LEU A 143 -0.51 9.20 -7.50
C LEU A 143 -0.53 10.26 -6.40
N LYS A 144 -1.73 10.73 -6.07
CA LYS A 144 -1.97 11.62 -4.93
C LYS A 144 -2.43 10.77 -3.76
N PHE A 145 -1.61 10.68 -2.73
CA PHE A 145 -2.04 10.12 -1.46
C PHE A 145 -2.85 11.15 -0.69
N PRO A 146 -3.98 10.78 -0.06
CA PRO A 146 -4.54 11.61 0.99
C PRO A 146 -3.52 11.70 2.14
N GLY A 147 -3.57 12.78 2.93
CA GLY A 147 -2.64 13.06 4.03
C GLY A 147 -2.57 12.01 5.14
N SER A 148 -3.21 10.85 5.00
CA SER A 148 -3.05 9.70 5.87
C SER A 148 -3.23 8.37 5.11
N TYR A 149 -2.16 7.56 5.08
CA TYR A 149 -2.19 6.20 4.56
C TYR A 149 -1.38 5.25 5.45
N LYS A 150 -1.73 3.97 5.42
CA LYS A 150 -1.16 2.88 6.20
C LYS A 150 -0.92 1.66 5.31
N PHE A 151 0.32 1.24 5.19
CA PHE A 151 0.66 0.01 4.48
C PHE A 151 1.19 -1.03 5.45
N TYR A 152 0.71 -2.26 5.31
CA TYR A 152 1.06 -3.37 6.18
C TYR A 152 1.71 -4.51 5.39
N TYR A 153 2.66 -5.21 6.02
CA TYR A 153 3.32 -6.42 5.51
C TYR A 153 4.30 -6.22 4.34
N LEU A 154 4.73 -4.98 4.08
CA LEU A 154 5.65 -4.71 2.98
C LEU A 154 6.98 -5.44 3.17
N GLU A 155 7.36 -6.21 2.15
CA GLU A 155 8.68 -6.80 1.97
C GLU A 155 9.57 -5.88 1.13
N GLU A 156 8.96 -5.13 0.20
CA GLU A 156 9.63 -4.22 -0.72
C GLU A 156 8.69 -3.07 -1.10
N PHE A 157 9.18 -1.83 -1.02
CA PHE A 157 8.46 -0.64 -1.46
C PHE A 157 9.42 0.51 -1.73
N VAL A 158 9.13 1.29 -2.78
CA VAL A 158 9.80 2.55 -3.06
C VAL A 158 8.76 3.65 -2.93
N VAL A 159 9.01 4.61 -2.05
CA VAL A 159 8.16 5.78 -1.91
C VAL A 159 8.30 6.64 -3.18
N PRO A 160 7.20 6.96 -3.89
CA PRO A 160 7.27 7.80 -5.08
C PRO A 160 7.75 9.22 -4.77
N GLU A 161 8.49 9.84 -5.69
CA GLU A 161 8.99 11.23 -5.58
C GLU A 161 7.88 12.28 -5.38
N SER A 162 6.64 11.95 -5.76
CA SER A 162 5.47 12.82 -5.54
C SER A 162 5.04 12.89 -4.07
N VAL A 163 5.51 11.97 -3.22
CA VAL A 163 5.14 11.89 -1.80
C VAL A 163 6.11 12.73 -0.99
N THR A 164 5.62 13.76 -0.33
CA THR A 164 6.44 14.61 0.56
C THR A 164 6.24 14.32 2.04
N GLU A 165 5.20 13.56 2.39
CA GLU A 165 4.83 13.20 3.76
C GLU A 165 4.74 11.68 3.90
N LEU A 166 5.43 11.12 4.87
CA LEU A 166 5.46 9.67 5.05
C LEU A 166 4.27 9.18 5.87
N GLY A 167 3.40 8.37 5.26
CA GLY A 167 2.36 7.66 5.99
C GLY A 167 2.91 6.62 6.99
N TYR A 168 2.03 5.73 7.45
CA TYR A 168 2.41 4.65 8.35
C TYR A 168 2.73 3.36 7.60
N TYR A 169 3.81 2.69 8.01
CA TYR A 169 4.27 1.42 7.47
C TYR A 169 4.36 0.43 8.62
N GLY A 170 3.34 -0.42 8.78
CA GLY A 170 3.22 -1.39 9.86
C GLY A 170 3.59 -2.80 9.44
N ASP A 171 3.94 -3.65 10.41
CA ASP A 171 4.29 -5.05 10.22
C ASP A 171 5.24 -5.31 9.04
N VAL A 172 6.17 -4.38 8.82
CA VAL A 172 7.12 -4.49 7.71
C VAL A 172 8.01 -5.72 7.89
N GLN A 173 8.33 -6.36 6.76
CA GLN A 173 9.11 -7.60 6.75
C GLN A 173 10.59 -7.36 6.44
N PHE A 174 10.95 -6.16 5.99
CA PHE A 174 12.35 -5.75 5.79
C PHE A 174 13.06 -5.41 7.09
N THR A 175 14.39 -5.49 7.09
CA THR A 175 15.21 -5.25 8.29
C THR A 175 15.73 -3.83 8.43
N THR A 176 15.75 -3.06 7.34
CA THR A 176 16.25 -1.69 7.34
C THR A 176 15.36 -0.85 6.44
N ALA A 177 15.02 0.35 6.89
CA ALA A 177 14.35 1.37 6.09
C ALA A 177 15.31 2.52 5.80
N VAL A 178 15.16 3.16 4.65
CA VAL A 178 15.81 4.43 4.33
C VAL A 178 14.72 5.44 4.01
N ILE A 179 14.74 6.58 4.70
CA ILE A 179 13.84 7.69 4.42
C ILE A 179 14.38 8.46 3.22
N PRO A 180 13.66 8.54 2.10
CA PRO A 180 14.11 9.27 0.91
C PRO A 180 14.18 10.79 1.14
N GLU A 181 15.12 11.47 0.49
CA GLU A 181 15.35 12.93 0.62
C GLU A 181 14.13 13.81 0.29
N HIS A 182 13.23 13.32 -0.58
CA HIS A 182 12.01 14.05 -0.92
C HIS A 182 10.96 14.05 0.20
N ILE A 183 11.12 13.19 1.22
CA ILE A 183 10.24 13.16 2.39
C ILE A 183 10.64 14.29 3.34
N LYS A 184 9.74 15.26 3.48
CA LYS A 184 9.97 16.45 4.31
C LYS A 184 9.51 16.23 5.74
N VAL A 185 8.45 15.46 5.94
CA VAL A 185 7.86 15.23 7.27
C VAL A 185 7.36 13.81 7.44
N ILE A 186 7.51 13.30 8.67
CA ILE A 186 6.83 12.12 9.18
C ILE A 186 5.79 12.62 10.18
N PRO A 187 4.51 12.71 9.79
CA PRO A 187 3.47 13.35 10.57
C PRO A 187 3.04 12.50 11.77
N TYR A 188 2.18 13.08 12.62
CA TYR A 188 1.50 12.37 13.69
C TYR A 188 0.82 11.10 13.15
N GLY A 189 1.12 9.96 13.77
CA GLY A 189 0.58 8.68 13.33
C GLY A 189 1.26 8.04 12.12
N GLY A 190 2.11 8.78 11.38
CA GLY A 190 3.03 8.24 10.37
C GLY A 190 4.23 7.52 10.99
N GLY A 191 5.08 6.88 10.18
CA GLY A 191 6.29 6.19 10.65
C GLY A 191 6.40 4.74 10.18
N ILE A 192 7.37 3.99 10.72
CA ILE A 192 7.70 2.64 10.26
C ILE A 192 7.89 1.70 11.48
N GLN A 193 7.21 0.55 11.47
CA GLN A 193 7.27 -0.48 12.50
C GLN A 193 7.19 -1.88 11.88
N GLY A 194 7.89 -2.84 12.48
CA GLY A 194 7.80 -4.25 12.13
C GLY A 194 8.66 -5.11 13.06
N ALA A 195 8.29 -6.37 13.24
CA ALA A 195 9.03 -7.29 14.11
C ALA A 195 10.48 -7.53 13.62
N ASN A 196 10.69 -7.46 12.31
CA ASN A 196 11.99 -7.68 11.67
C ASN A 196 12.81 -6.40 11.49
N LEU A 197 12.22 -5.22 11.73
CA LEU A 197 12.87 -3.93 11.52
C LEU A 197 13.95 -3.72 12.57
N LYS A 198 15.19 -3.57 12.11
CA LYS A 198 16.38 -3.38 12.93
C LYS A 198 16.92 -1.97 12.88
N ASP A 199 16.74 -1.24 11.78
CA ASP A 199 17.26 0.11 11.67
C ASP A 199 16.47 0.99 10.69
N ILE A 200 16.58 2.30 10.86
CA ILE A 200 16.02 3.33 9.98
C ILE A 200 17.10 4.37 9.71
N ILE A 201 17.41 4.59 8.45
CA ILE A 201 18.37 5.60 8.01
C ILE A 201 17.59 6.84 7.60
N PHE A 202 17.81 7.93 8.33
CA PHE A 202 17.21 9.24 8.05
C PHE A 202 18.22 10.12 7.33
N HIS A 203 17.75 10.93 6.39
CA HIS A 203 18.48 12.12 5.96
C HIS A 203 18.33 13.26 6.97
N ASP A 204 19.10 14.33 6.80
CA ASP A 204 19.22 15.39 7.80
C ASP A 204 18.04 16.36 7.83
N ASN A 205 17.26 16.44 6.75
CA ASN A 205 16.24 17.46 6.53
C ASN A 205 14.80 16.99 6.79
N VAL A 206 14.59 15.76 7.25
CA VAL A 206 13.25 15.26 7.57
C VAL A 206 12.81 15.70 8.95
N GLY A 207 11.65 16.36 9.03
CA GLY A 207 10.96 16.66 10.29
C GLY A 207 10.18 15.44 10.78
N ILE A 208 10.19 15.20 12.09
CA ILE A 208 9.37 14.17 12.73
C ILE A 208 8.40 14.87 13.67
N GLU A 209 7.10 14.75 13.43
CA GLU A 209 6.11 15.30 14.37
C GLU A 209 6.04 14.45 15.64
N GLU A 210 5.76 15.09 16.78
CA GLU A 210 5.50 14.32 18.00
C GLU A 210 4.28 13.41 17.80
N GLY A 211 4.41 12.15 18.19
CA GLY A 211 3.39 11.12 17.97
C GLY A 211 3.60 10.25 16.72
N ALA A 212 4.64 10.52 15.92
CA ALA A 212 5.12 9.59 14.91
C ALA A 212 5.47 8.21 15.52
N LYS A 213 5.16 7.15 14.78
CA LYS A 213 5.15 5.75 15.25
C LYS A 213 6.43 5.04 14.87
N PHE A 214 7.35 4.95 15.82
CA PHE A 214 8.56 4.12 15.75
C PHE A 214 8.65 3.22 16.98
N ASP A 215 9.05 1.96 16.80
CA ASP A 215 9.41 1.10 17.93
C ASP A 215 10.84 1.44 18.40
N ARG A 216 10.98 2.62 19.01
CA ARG A 216 12.29 3.22 19.35
C ARG A 216 13.17 2.29 20.17
N LYS A 217 12.59 1.47 21.05
CA LYS A 217 13.33 0.56 21.94
C LYS A 217 14.03 -0.56 21.18
N LYS A 218 13.56 -0.93 19.98
CA LYS A 218 14.19 -1.95 19.13
C LYS A 218 15.30 -1.39 18.23
N LEU A 219 15.36 -0.08 18.05
CA LEU A 219 16.31 0.56 17.15
C LEU A 219 17.67 0.83 17.84
N PRO A 220 18.79 0.88 17.10
CA PRO A 220 20.09 1.27 17.62
C PRO A 220 20.08 2.64 18.30
N LEU A 221 20.93 2.85 19.30
CA LEU A 221 21.03 4.11 20.03
C LEU A 221 21.29 5.31 19.11
N GLN A 222 22.06 5.13 18.03
CA GLN A 222 22.29 6.18 17.04
C GLN A 222 20.99 6.65 16.38
N THR A 223 20.13 5.70 16.01
CA THR A 223 18.85 5.93 15.34
C THR A 223 17.85 6.54 16.31
N GLN A 224 17.82 6.07 17.56
CA GLN A 224 17.03 6.69 18.62
C GLN A 224 17.41 8.17 18.84
N ARG A 225 18.71 8.48 18.87
CA ARG A 225 19.20 9.87 18.99
C ARG A 225 18.84 10.70 17.77
N LYS A 226 18.90 10.12 16.56
CA LYS A 226 18.51 10.79 15.32
C LYS A 226 17.02 11.15 15.34
N ILE A 227 16.17 10.21 15.75
CA ILE A 227 14.73 10.47 15.94
C ILE A 227 14.50 11.65 16.88
N ILE A 228 15.11 11.65 18.08
CA ILE A 228 14.97 12.76 19.06
C ILE A 228 15.37 14.11 18.46
N LYS A 229 16.49 14.17 17.72
CA LYS A 229 16.99 15.41 17.12
C LYS A 229 16.11 15.95 16.00
N LEU A 230 15.50 15.05 15.24
CA LEU A 230 14.62 15.40 14.12
C LEU A 230 13.18 15.65 14.57
N THR A 231 12.83 15.32 15.82
CA THR A 231 11.50 15.61 16.37
C THR A 231 11.28 17.10 16.51
N LEU A 232 10.24 17.60 15.84
CA LEU A 232 9.84 19.00 15.88
C LEU A 232 9.25 19.34 17.25
N PRO A 233 9.61 20.50 17.84
CA PRO A 233 8.96 20.97 19.06
C PRO A 233 7.49 21.32 18.78
N TYR A 234 6.66 21.15 19.82
CA TYR A 234 5.25 21.57 19.81
C TYR A 234 5.05 23.07 19.58
#